data_AF-A0A9P3PC97-F1
#
_entry.id   AF-A0A9P3PC97-F1
#
_cell.length_a   1.000
_cell.length_b   1.000
_cell.length_c   1.000
_cell.angle_alpha   90.00
_cell.angle_beta   90.00
_cell.angle_gamma   90.00
#
_symmetry.space_group_name_H-M   'P 1'
#
loop_
_entity.id
_entity.type
_entity.pdbx_description
1 polymer ?
#
loop_
_entity_poly.entity_id
_entity_poly.type
_entity_poly.pdbx_seq_one_letter_code
_entity_poly.pdbx_strand_id
1 'polypeptide(L)'
;MYQTWPNAMLLLETPLQYFFGKGFGSIGVPTYYFTPALANSADNMYVYLYVIFGVFSIFFSFFFMMKFLSFGLTLSKSTKQFLIISLVILTGGITSNLFEASFYSVYGGVIIGMIVSEKKERDIKLNPNYQ
;
A
#
# COMPACT_ATOMS: atom_id res chain seq x y z
N MET A 1 0.44 16.61 21.31
CA MET A 1 0.94 16.58 19.91
C MET A 1 1.77 15.33 19.60
N TYR A 2 1.54 14.17 20.25
CA TYR A 2 2.37 12.95 20.04
C TYR A 2 1.58 11.65 20.23
N GLN A 3 0.34 11.59 19.76
CA GLN A 3 -0.45 10.35 19.81
C GLN A 3 -1.20 10.20 18.48
N THR A 4 -0.45 9.86 17.43
CA THR A 4 -0.98 9.48 16.11
C THR A 4 -1.59 8.07 16.23
N TRP A 5 -0.78 7.07 16.58
CA TRP A 5 -1.24 5.82 17.19
C TRP A 5 -1.02 5.93 18.72
N PRO A 6 -1.96 5.55 19.62
CA PRO A 6 -3.20 4.79 19.40
C PRO A 6 -4.41 5.57 18.83
N ASN A 7 -4.38 6.90 18.79
CA ASN A 7 -5.60 7.68 18.54
C ASN A 7 -6.23 7.48 17.15
N ALA A 8 -5.45 7.13 16.13
CA ALA A 8 -5.99 6.76 14.82
C ALA A 8 -6.99 5.60 14.91
N MET A 9 -6.84 4.70 15.88
CA MET A 9 -7.77 3.59 16.10
C MET A 9 -9.10 4.04 16.71
N LEU A 10 -9.12 5.19 17.40
CA LEU A 10 -10.35 5.79 17.92
C LEU A 10 -11.29 6.25 16.81
N LEU A 11 -10.81 6.34 15.57
CA LEU A 11 -11.66 6.56 14.39
C LEU A 11 -12.60 5.37 14.16
N LEU A 12 -12.26 4.17 14.63
CA LEU A 12 -13.10 2.97 14.52
C LEU A 12 -14.02 2.89 15.74
N GLU A 13 -15.23 3.42 15.57
CA GLU A 13 -16.22 3.64 16.63
C GLU A 13 -17.05 2.39 16.93
N THR A 14 -17.20 1.48 15.95
CA THR A 14 -18.05 0.29 16.08
C THR A 14 -17.25 -1.00 15.89
N PRO A 15 -17.61 -2.12 16.54
CA PRO A 15 -16.94 -3.41 16.35
C PRO A 15 -16.87 -3.86 14.88
N LEU A 16 -17.88 -3.53 14.07
CA LEU A 16 -17.91 -3.84 12.64
C LEU A 16 -16.81 -3.10 11.86
N GLN A 17 -16.50 -1.85 12.24
CA GLN A 17 -15.45 -1.06 11.59
C GLN A 17 -14.04 -1.64 11.84
N TYR A 18 -13.83 -2.38 12.94
CA TYR A 18 -12.57 -3.12 13.11
C TYR A 18 -12.40 -4.23 12.06
N PHE A 19 -13.50 -4.82 11.58
CA PHE A 19 -13.47 -5.86 10.56
C PHE A 19 -13.42 -5.32 9.14
N PHE A 20 -14.31 -4.38 8.80
CA PHE A 20 -14.47 -3.86 7.43
C PHE A 20 -13.72 -2.56 7.16
N GLY A 21 -13.28 -1.86 8.21
CA GLY A 21 -12.76 -0.50 8.13
C GLY A 21 -13.84 0.56 8.04
N LYS A 22 -13.41 1.82 8.00
CA LYS A 22 -14.27 3.02 7.89
C LYS A 22 -14.30 3.60 6.47
N GLY A 23 -13.51 3.04 5.55
CA GLY A 23 -13.48 3.42 4.13
C GLY A 23 -12.55 4.58 3.81
N PHE A 24 -12.44 4.92 2.51
CA PHE A 24 -11.56 5.99 2.04
C PHE A 24 -11.99 7.37 2.54
N GLY A 25 -11.02 8.22 2.85
CA GLY A 25 -11.25 9.57 3.37
C GLY A 25 -11.60 9.64 4.86
N SER A 26 -11.61 8.50 5.55
CA SER A 26 -11.94 8.42 6.98
C SER A 26 -10.76 8.68 7.93
N ILE A 27 -9.55 8.85 7.40
CA ILE A 27 -8.31 9.10 8.15
C ILE A 27 -7.42 10.06 7.36
N GLY A 28 -6.61 10.86 8.06
CA GLY A 28 -5.61 11.71 7.44
C GLY A 28 -6.16 13.01 6.87
N VAL A 29 -5.50 13.58 5.86
CA VAL A 29 -5.79 14.88 5.24
C VAL A 29 -7.28 15.11 4.96
N PRO A 30 -8.06 14.16 4.38
CA PRO A 30 -9.48 14.37 4.13
C PRO A 30 -10.29 14.67 5.40
N THR A 31 -9.95 14.07 6.54
CA THR A 31 -10.65 14.33 7.81
C THR A 31 -10.45 15.75 8.31
N TYR A 32 -9.29 16.37 8.03
CA TYR A 32 -9.04 17.77 8.37
C TYR A 32 -9.94 18.73 7.57
N TYR A 33 -10.42 18.34 6.40
CA TYR A 33 -11.29 19.16 5.56
C TYR A 33 -12.78 18.90 5.81
N PHE A 34 -13.19 17.65 6.00
CA PHE A 34 -14.60 17.27 6.07
C PHE A 34 -15.12 17.03 7.49
N THR A 35 -14.27 16.58 8.42
CA THR A 35 -14.64 16.25 9.81
C THR A 35 -13.51 16.62 10.80
N PRO A 36 -13.20 17.92 10.95
CA PRO A 36 -12.00 18.38 11.67
C PRO A 36 -11.97 17.95 13.15
N ALA A 37 -13.15 17.82 13.77
CA ALA A 37 -13.28 17.38 15.17
C ALA A 37 -12.81 15.95 15.41
N LEU A 38 -12.79 15.11 14.37
CA LEU A 38 -12.33 13.72 14.42
C LEU A 38 -10.95 13.56 13.77
N ALA A 39 -10.33 14.64 13.30
CA ALA A 39 -9.13 14.55 12.48
C ALA A 39 -7.96 13.93 13.25
N ASN A 40 -7.53 12.77 12.77
CA ASN A 40 -6.36 12.06 13.24
C ASN A 40 -5.63 11.46 12.05
N SER A 41 -4.30 11.44 12.12
CA SER A 41 -3.43 10.78 11.14
C SER A 41 -2.87 9.49 11.72
N ALA A 42 -2.50 8.57 10.84
CA ALA A 42 -1.67 7.43 11.21
C ALA A 42 -0.18 7.83 11.16
N ASP A 43 0.62 7.20 12.01
CA ASP A 43 2.10 7.31 11.96
C ASP A 43 2.72 6.37 10.92
N ASN A 44 2.03 5.29 10.57
CA ASN A 44 2.50 4.29 9.61
C ASN A 44 1.40 3.86 8.62
N MET A 45 1.83 3.36 7.46
CA MET A 45 0.93 2.92 6.38
C MET A 45 -0.02 1.79 6.83
N TYR A 46 0.41 0.90 7.71
CA TYR A 46 -0.39 -0.27 8.10
C TYR A 46 -1.57 0.13 8.99
N VAL A 47 -1.36 1.01 9.96
CA VAL A 47 -2.44 1.60 10.76
C VAL A 47 -3.39 2.38 9.86
N TYR A 48 -2.85 3.13 8.88
CA TYR A 48 -3.66 3.84 7.90
C TYR A 48 -4.57 2.90 7.10
N LEU A 49 -4.00 1.82 6.54
CA LEU A 49 -4.75 0.80 5.80
C LEU A 49 -5.77 0.08 6.67
N TYR A 50 -5.44 -0.18 7.94
CA TYR A 50 -6.35 -0.80 8.89
C TYR A 50 -7.57 0.08 9.18
N VAL A 51 -7.40 1.39 9.34
CA VAL A 51 -8.55 2.27 9.53
C VAL A 51 -9.45 2.29 8.29
N ILE A 52 -8.89 2.18 7.09
CA ILE A 52 -9.67 2.16 5.84
C ILE A 52 -10.37 0.81 5.60
N PHE A 53 -9.66 -0.31 5.77
CA PHE A 53 -10.10 -1.65 5.34
C PHE A 53 -10.28 -2.67 6.48
N GLY A 54 -10.00 -2.29 7.73
CA GLY A 54 -10.07 -3.19 8.88
C GLY A 54 -9.12 -4.37 8.76
N VAL A 55 -9.56 -5.54 9.22
CA VAL A 55 -8.79 -6.80 9.20
C VAL A 55 -8.33 -7.20 7.79
N PHE A 56 -9.06 -6.83 6.74
CA PHE A 56 -8.65 -7.13 5.35
C PHE A 56 -7.29 -6.51 4.98
N SER A 57 -6.92 -5.37 5.58
CA SER A 57 -5.61 -4.76 5.38
C SER A 57 -4.46 -5.65 5.85
N ILE A 58 -4.66 -6.43 6.93
CA ILE A 58 -3.68 -7.34 7.50
C ILE A 58 -3.48 -8.51 6.53
N PHE A 59 -4.56 -9.10 6.04
CA PHE A 59 -4.50 -10.18 5.05
C PHE A 59 -3.84 -9.72 3.76
N PHE A 60 -4.16 -8.52 3.27
CA PHE A 60 -3.54 -7.96 2.08
C PHE A 60 -2.03 -7.77 2.26
N SER A 61 -1.63 -7.14 3.37
CA SER A 61 -0.22 -6.88 3.69
C SER A 61 0.56 -8.19 3.87
N PHE A 62 -0.04 -9.17 4.55
CA PHE A 62 0.55 -10.50 4.74
C PHE A 62 0.69 -11.25 3.42
N PHE A 63 -0.35 -11.31 2.59
CA PHE A 63 -0.29 -11.96 1.29
C PHE A 63 0.78 -11.33 0.39
N PHE A 64 0.87 -10.00 0.39
CA PHE A 64 1.89 -9.29 -0.39
C PHE A 64 3.30 -9.61 0.11
N MET A 65 3.53 -9.64 1.43
CA MET A 65 4.80 -10.04 2.03
C MET A 65 5.15 -11.49 1.69
N MET A 66 4.21 -12.43 1.82
CA MET A 66 4.46 -13.84 1.50
C MET A 66 4.78 -14.04 0.01
N LYS A 67 4.07 -13.34 -0.87
CA LYS A 67 4.36 -13.36 -2.31
C LYS A 67 5.75 -12.80 -2.59
N PHE A 68 6.13 -11.72 -1.93
CA PHE A 68 7.47 -11.14 -2.00
C PHE A 68 8.55 -12.14 -1.57
N LEU A 69 8.35 -12.84 -0.45
CA LEU A 69 9.30 -13.84 0.07
C LEU A 69 9.37 -15.11 -0.79
N SER A 70 8.27 -15.48 -1.45
CA SER A 70 8.21 -16.64 -2.33
C SER A 70 8.97 -16.45 -3.66
N PHE A 71 9.37 -15.23 -3.99
CA PHE A 71 10.12 -14.93 -5.21
C PHE A 71 11.60 -15.33 -5.02
N GLY A 72 12.04 -16.38 -5.73
CA GLY A 72 13.42 -16.86 -5.69
C GLY A 72 14.43 -15.94 -6.39
N LEU A 73 15.72 -16.04 -6.06
CA LEU A 73 16.80 -15.16 -6.59
C LEU A 73 17.07 -15.31 -8.11
N THR A 74 16.48 -16.32 -8.76
CA THR A 74 16.55 -16.62 -10.20
C THR A 74 15.55 -15.81 -11.04
N LEU A 75 15.30 -14.57 -10.64
CA LEU A 75 14.36 -13.69 -11.34
C LEU A 75 15.01 -12.88 -12.46
N SER A 76 14.19 -12.51 -13.43
CA SER A 76 14.54 -11.55 -14.47
C SER A 76 14.94 -10.19 -13.86
N LYS A 77 15.74 -9.40 -14.58
CA LYS A 77 16.20 -8.07 -14.12
C LYS A 77 15.02 -7.15 -13.76
N SER A 78 13.99 -7.14 -14.59
CA SER A 78 12.78 -6.33 -14.41
C SER A 78 12.01 -6.73 -13.15
N THR A 79 11.90 -8.03 -12.88
CA THR A 79 11.22 -8.52 -11.68
C THR A 79 12.02 -8.22 -10.41
N LYS A 80 13.36 -8.27 -10.47
CA LYS A 80 14.22 -7.83 -9.35
C LYS A 80 14.03 -6.35 -9.03
N GLN A 81 13.96 -5.49 -10.04
CA GLN A 81 13.70 -4.06 -9.86
C GLN A 81 12.32 -3.82 -9.22
N PHE A 82 11.28 -4.51 -9.69
CA PHE A 82 9.93 -4.44 -9.11
C PHE A 82 9.94 -4.83 -7.62
N LEU A 83 10.65 -5.91 -7.28
CA LEU A 83 10.77 -6.36 -5.89
C LEU A 83 11.51 -5.34 -5.02
N ILE A 84 12.64 -4.81 -5.47
CA ILE A 84 13.40 -3.81 -4.70
C ILE A 84 12.55 -2.57 -4.41
N ILE A 85 11.84 -2.03 -5.42
CA ILE A 85 10.98 -0.86 -5.21
C ILE A 85 9.83 -1.21 -4.27
N SER A 86 9.20 -2.38 -4.44
CA SER A 86 8.15 -2.84 -3.54
C SER A 86 8.65 -2.98 -2.10
N LEU A 87 9.85 -3.52 -1.88
CA LEU A 87 10.45 -3.65 -0.56
C LEU A 87 10.73 -2.28 0.07
N VAL A 88 11.26 -1.32 -0.69
CA VAL A 88 11.51 0.05 -0.22
C VAL A 88 10.20 0.72 0.20
N ILE A 89 9.13 0.56 -0.58
CA ILE A 89 7.81 1.08 -0.22
C ILE A 89 7.31 0.39 1.04
N LEU A 90 7.24 -0.95 1.10
CA LEU A 90 6.73 -1.64 2.28
C LEU A 90 7.50 -1.30 3.56
N THR A 91 8.84 -1.26 3.48
CA THR A 91 9.69 -0.94 4.64
C THR A 91 9.59 0.52 5.04
N GLY A 92 9.54 1.46 4.08
CA GLY A 92 9.23 2.87 4.34
C GLY A 92 7.83 3.07 4.95
N GLY A 93 6.90 2.15 4.67
CA GLY A 93 5.54 2.16 5.21
C GLY A 93 5.42 1.79 6.66
N ILE A 94 6.47 1.19 7.23
CA ILE A 94 6.55 0.91 8.66
C ILE A 94 6.72 2.21 9.44
N THR A 95 7.48 3.17 8.90
CA THR A 95 7.91 4.37 9.63
C THR A 95 7.17 5.63 9.23
N SER A 96 6.43 5.62 8.11
CA SER A 96 5.74 6.78 7.59
C SER A 96 4.37 6.42 7.00
N ASN A 97 3.43 7.35 7.09
CA ASN A 97 2.19 7.29 6.32
C ASN A 97 2.48 7.59 4.84
N LEU A 98 2.75 6.54 4.07
CA LEU A 98 3.17 6.64 2.67
C LEU A 98 2.14 7.23 1.73
N PHE A 99 0.85 7.06 2.04
CA PHE A 99 -0.22 7.50 1.14
C PHE A 99 -0.35 9.02 1.06
N GLU A 100 0.05 9.72 2.12
CA GLU A 100 0.07 11.18 2.16
C GLU A 100 1.42 11.76 1.72
N ALA A 101 2.47 10.95 1.77
CA ALA A 101 3.79 11.37 1.35
C ALA A 101 3.89 11.32 -0.18
N SER A 102 3.85 12.50 -0.82
CA SER A 102 3.99 12.68 -2.28
C SER A 102 5.23 12.00 -2.89
N PHE A 103 6.24 11.75 -2.07
CA PHE A 103 7.44 11.01 -2.45
C PHE A 103 7.12 9.58 -2.92
N TYR A 104 6.19 8.88 -2.26
CA TYR A 104 5.96 7.45 -2.49
C TYR A 104 4.95 7.13 -3.60
N SER A 105 4.05 8.07 -3.92
CA SER A 105 3.09 7.93 -5.02
C SER A 105 3.78 7.83 -6.38
N VAL A 106 4.91 8.53 -6.58
CA VAL A 106 5.74 8.44 -7.80
C VAL A 106 6.26 7.01 -8.00
N TYR A 107 6.76 6.37 -6.94
CA TYR A 107 7.28 5.00 -7.02
C TYR A 107 6.16 3.98 -7.29
N GLY A 108 4.94 4.24 -6.80
CA GLY A 108 3.76 3.46 -7.18
C GLY A 108 3.48 3.50 -8.69
N GLY A 109 3.57 4.68 -9.30
CA GLY A 109 3.45 4.85 -10.76
C GLY A 109 4.53 4.10 -11.54
N VAL A 110 5.79 4.17 -11.09
CA VAL A 110 6.91 3.42 -11.69
C VAL A 110 6.67 1.91 -11.64
N ILE A 111 6.20 1.39 -10.49
CA ILE A 111 5.85 -0.02 -10.34
C ILE A 111 4.78 -0.44 -11.35
N ILE A 112 3.70 0.33 -11.49
CA ILE A 112 2.61 0.02 -12.43
C ILE A 112 3.16 0.00 -13.86
N GLY A 113 3.97 0.99 -14.22
CA GLY A 113 4.61 1.07 -15.54
C GLY A 113 5.45 -0.17 -15.85
N MET A 114 6.25 -0.64 -14.89
CA MET A 114 7.07 -1.83 -15.03
C MET A 114 6.24 -3.12 -15.24
N ILE A 115 5.13 -3.26 -14.51
CA ILE A 115 4.22 -4.42 -14.67
C ILE A 115 3.62 -4.43 -16.08
N VAL A 116 3.17 -3.27 -16.57
CA VAL A 116 2.58 -3.14 -17.90
C VAL A 116 3.60 -3.41 -19.00
N SER A 117 4.84 -2.92 -18.86
CA SER A 117 5.91 -3.16 -19.84
C SER A 117 6.32 -4.63 -19.89
N GLU A 118 6.45 -5.31 -18.74
CA GLU A 118 6.79 -6.75 -18.71
C GLU A 118 5.70 -7.62 -19.36
N LYS A 119 4.42 -7.27 -19.18
CA LYS A 119 3.32 -7.98 -19.83
C LYS A 119 3.40 -7.83 -21.35
N LYS A 120 3.60 -6.60 -21.83
CA LYS A 120 3.74 -6.30 -23.26
C LYS A 120 4.92 -7.05 -23.90
N GLU A 121 6.08 -7.09 -23.24
CA GLU A 121 7.24 -7.84 -23.74
C GLU A 121 6.98 -9.35 -23.80
N ARG A 122 6.27 -9.92 -22.82
CA ARG A 122 5.86 -11.34 -22.84
C ARG A 122 4.89 -11.62 -23.98
N ASP A 123 3.88 -10.78 -24.18
CA ASP A 123 2.86 -10.95 -25.20
C ASP A 123 3.47 -10.88 -26.63
N ILE A 124 4.48 -10.01 -26.83
CA ILE A 124 5.23 -9.94 -28.10
C ILE A 124 6.02 -11.23 -28.35
N LYS A 125 6.72 -11.76 -27.34
CA LYS A 125 7.53 -12.99 -27.47
C LYS A 125 6.71 -14.26 -27.71
N LEU A 126 5.46 -14.29 -27.26
CA LEU A 126 4.57 -15.44 -27.38
C LEU A 126 3.69 -15.41 -28.64
N ASN A 127 3.72 -14.33 -29.42
CA ASN A 127 2.91 -14.20 -30.63
C ASN A 127 3.68 -14.73 -31.86
N PRO A 128 3.22 -15.83 -32.50
CA PRO A 128 3.89 -16.43 -33.65
C PRO A 128 3.88 -15.56 -34.92
N ASN A 129 3.10 -14.47 -34.97
CA ASN A 129 3.01 -13.58 -36.13
C ASN A 129 4.13 -12.51 -36.19
N TYR A 130 5.10 -12.54 -35.28
CA TYR A 130 6.24 -11.60 -35.23
C TYR A 130 7.60 -12.28 -35.49
N GLN A 131 7.62 -13.55 -35.90
CA GLN A 131 8.79 -14.24 -36.47
C GLN A 131 8.65 -14.33 -37.98
#